data_AF-A0A970P1H7-F1
#
_entry.id   AF-A0A970P1H7-F1
#
_cell.length_a   1.000
_cell.length_b   1.000
_cell.length_c   1.000
_cell.angle_alpha   90.00
_cell.angle_beta   90.00
_cell.angle_gamma   90.00
#
_symmetry.space_group_name_H-M   'P 1'
#
loop_
_entity.id
_entity.type
_entity.pdbx_description
1 polymer ?
#
loop_
_entity_poly.entity_id
_entity_poly.type
_entity_poly.pdbx_seq_one_letter_code
_entity_poly.pdbx_strand_id
1 'polypeptide(L)'
;MKIRVVKTASKAQAVQVVRYQNNKRIVLQHIGSAHTEEALNELIILAEEWIKDYIGQCFIFSDENPNKLLHLNHSTFIGIKYHFFSQQILALQD
;
A
#
# COMPACT_ATOMS: atom_id res chain seq x y z
N MET A 1 -1.31 -0.27 1.46
CA MET A 1 -1.48 0.73 2.56
C MET A 1 -0.48 1.85 2.32
N LYS A 2 -0.63 3.03 2.95
CA LYS A 2 0.34 4.13 2.79
C LYS A 2 0.70 4.73 4.14
N ILE A 3 1.96 5.09 4.32
CA ILE A 3 2.44 5.87 5.46
C ILE A 3 2.10 7.34 5.19
N ARG A 4 1.58 8.01 6.22
CA ARG A 4 1.18 9.41 6.17
C ARG A 4 1.75 10.12 7.38
N VAL A 5 2.46 11.21 7.13
CA VAL A 5 2.96 12.12 8.18
C VAL A 5 2.07 13.35 8.25
N VAL A 6 1.68 13.75 9.47
CA VAL A 6 0.91 14.98 9.70
C VAL A 6 1.48 15.83 10.80
N LYS A 7 1.41 17.14 10.62
CA LYS A 7 1.67 18.09 11.71
C LYS A 7 0.48 18.11 12.65
N THR A 8 0.74 17.94 13.94
CA THR A 8 -0.23 17.98 15.03
C THR A 8 -0.28 19.39 15.64
N ALA A 9 -1.31 19.66 16.45
CA ALA A 9 -1.47 20.93 17.14
C ALA A 9 -0.29 21.25 18.10
N SER A 10 0.38 20.24 18.63
CA SER A 10 1.58 20.37 19.49
C SER A 10 2.88 20.62 18.70
N LYS A 11 2.79 20.90 17.40
CA LYS A 11 3.93 21.03 16.46
C LYS A 11 4.71 19.73 16.21
N ALA A 12 4.28 18.60 16.78
CA ALA A 12 4.86 17.28 16.48
C ALA A 12 4.41 16.78 15.10
N GLN A 13 5.17 15.88 14.50
CA GLN A 13 4.82 15.13 13.31
C GLN A 13 4.34 13.73 13.69
N ALA A 14 3.05 13.44 13.49
CA ALA A 14 2.47 12.13 13.73
C ALA A 14 2.55 11.25 12.49
N VAL A 15 3.03 10.03 12.67
CA VAL A 15 3.13 8.99 11.64
C VAL A 15 1.94 8.04 11.76
N GLN A 16 1.21 7.87 10.66
CA GLN A 16 0.01 7.06 10.56
C GLN A 16 0.08 6.13 9.36
N VAL A 17 -0.43 4.91 9.51
CA VAL A 17 -0.69 3.99 8.40
C VAL A 17 -2.15 4.11 8.00
N VAL A 18 -2.40 4.39 6.71
CA VAL A 18 -3.75 4.60 6.18
C VAL A 18 -4.06 3.69 5.00
N ARG A 19 -5.36 3.43 4.80
CA ARG A 19 -5.92 2.77 3.62
C ARG A 19 -6.95 3.69 2.97
N TYR A 20 -6.85 3.83 1.66
CA TYR A 20 -7.85 4.52 0.85
C TYR A 20 -8.81 3.48 0.28
N GLN A 21 -10.10 3.63 0.58
CA GLN A 21 -11.15 2.73 0.11
C GLN A 21 -12.44 3.51 -0.04
N ASN A 22 -13.16 3.33 -1.15
CA ASN A 22 -14.43 4.01 -1.44
C ASN A 22 -14.34 5.54 -1.30
N ASN A 23 -13.26 6.15 -1.81
CA ASN A 23 -12.94 7.57 -1.67
C ASN A 23 -12.83 8.08 -0.22
N LYS A 24 -12.75 7.17 0.76
CA LYS A 24 -12.57 7.48 2.17
C LYS A 24 -11.17 7.05 2.61
N ARG A 25 -10.60 7.83 3.52
CA ARG A 25 -9.33 7.52 4.17
C ARG A 25 -9.61 6.90 5.53
N ILE A 26 -9.17 5.66 5.70
CA ILE A 26 -9.30 4.91 6.95
C ILE A 26 -7.91 4.85 7.59
N VAL A 27 -7.80 5.31 8.84
CA VAL A 27 -6.56 5.15 9.63
C VAL A 27 -6.55 3.74 10.18
N LEU A 28 -5.52 2.97 9.84
CA LEU A 28 -5.37 1.60 10.32
C LEU A 28 -4.58 1.56 11.62
N GLN A 29 -3.49 2.34 11.70
CA GLN A 29 -2.64 2.40 12.87
C GLN A 29 -2.02 3.79 13.02
N HIS A 30 -1.93 4.27 14.26
CA HIS A 30 -1.10 5.40 14.63
C HIS A 30 0.21 4.86 15.22
N ILE A 31 1.34 5.23 14.63
CA ILE A 31 2.65 4.68 14.98
C ILE A 31 3.29 5.50 16.10
N GLY A 32 3.16 6.83 16.04
CA GLY A 32 3.67 7.72 17.06
C GLY A 32 3.76 9.17 16.57
N SER A 33 4.32 10.04 17.40
CA SER A 33 4.58 11.44 17.06
C SER A 33 6.03 11.82 17.39
N ALA A 34 6.69 12.48 16.46
CA ALA A 34 8.08 12.93 16.59
C ALA A 34 8.18 14.46 16.59
N HIS A 35 9.18 14.98 17.29
CA HIS A 35 9.51 16.41 17.29
C HIS A 35 10.83 16.71 16.57
N THR A 36 11.61 15.68 16.25
CA THR A 36 12.87 15.76 15.51
C THR A 36 12.81 14.91 14.25
N GLU A 37 13.70 15.19 13.31
CA GLU A 37 13.76 14.47 12.04
C GLU A 37 14.27 13.03 12.22
N GLU A 38 15.19 12.81 13.16
CA GLU A 38 15.71 11.48 13.48
C GLU A 38 14.60 10.57 14.01
N ALA A 39 13.84 11.05 15.00
CA ALA A 39 12.71 10.31 15.56
C ALA A 39 11.60 10.09 14.52
N LEU A 40 11.42 11.03 13.58
CA LEU A 40 10.47 10.83 12.48
C LEU A 40 10.88 9.66 11.58
N ASN A 41 12.17 9.58 11.23
CA ASN A 41 12.68 8.50 10.38
C ASN A 41 12.55 7.13 11.08
N GLU A 42 12.82 7.06 12.38
CA GLU A 42 12.60 5.83 13.16
C GLU A 42 11.12 5.41 13.14
N LEU A 43 10.19 6.34 13.34
CA LEU A 43 8.75 6.05 13.27
C LEU A 43 8.30 5.62 11.87
N ILE A 44 8.93 6.11 10.81
CA ILE A 44 8.64 5.66 9.43
C ILE A 44 9.08 4.21 9.25
N ILE A 45 10.28 3.84 9.71
CA ILE A 45 10.78 2.46 9.65
C ILE A 45 9.84 1.51 10.39
N LEU A 46 9.43 1.87 11.62
CA LEU A 46 8.45 1.10 12.39
C LEU A 46 7.10 0.97 11.67
N ALA A 47 6.67 2.02 10.95
CA ALA A 47 5.46 1.97 10.16
C ALA A 47 5.57 1.00 8.97
N GLU A 48 6.74 0.92 8.34
CA GLU A 48 7.03 -0.03 7.27
C GLU A 48 7.02 -1.48 7.78
N GLU A 49 7.68 -1.74 8.90
CA GLU A 49 7.65 -3.04 9.57
C GLU A 49 6.23 -3.46 9.93
N TRP A 50 5.46 -2.56 10.54
CA TRP A 50 4.06 -2.82 10.86
C TRP A 50 3.22 -3.17 9.62
N ILE A 51 3.46 -2.50 8.48
CA ILE A 51 2.78 -2.81 7.22
C ILE A 51 3.16 -4.22 6.73
N LYS A 52 4.44 -4.59 6.80
CA LYS A 52 4.92 -5.92 6.38
C LYS A 52 4.26 -7.01 7.21
N ASP A 53 4.25 -6.84 8.53
CA ASP A 53 3.63 -7.78 9.47
C ASP A 53 2.12 -7.87 9.25
N TYR A 54 1.45 -6.73 9.07
CA TYR A 54 0.00 -6.67 8.87
C TYR A 54 -0.46 -7.37 7.58
N ILE A 55 0.30 -7.25 6.50
CA ILE A 55 -0.02 -7.88 5.22
C ILE A 55 0.15 -9.41 5.32
N GLY A 56 1.01 -9.90 6.21
CA GLY A 56 1.24 -11.33 6.47
C GLY A 56 1.73 -12.12 5.25
N GLN A 57 2.01 -11.43 4.14
CA GLN A 57 2.41 -12.00 2.88
C GLN A 57 3.93 -11.87 2.78
N CYS A 58 4.64 -13.00 2.83
CA CYS A 58 6.05 -13.04 2.50
C CYS A 58 6.19 -12.48 1.07
N PHE A 59 6.95 -11.41 0.90
CA PHE A 59 7.15 -10.77 -0.41
C PHE A 59 7.75 -11.81 -1.36
N ILE A 60 6.91 -12.47 -2.16
CA ILE A 60 7.34 -13.39 -3.24
C ILE A 60 8.11 -12.59 -4.32
N PHE A 61 7.90 -11.27 -4.35
CA PHE A 61 8.55 -10.34 -5.26
C PHE A 61 9.21 -9.23 -4.44
N SER A 62 10.54 -9.08 -4.57
CA SER A 62 11.29 -8.00 -3.92
C SER A 62 10.81 -6.62 -4.39
N ASP A 63 10.83 -5.63 -3.49
CA ASP A 63 10.54 -4.22 -3.79
C ASP A 63 11.62 -3.53 -4.66
N GLU A 64 12.68 -4.27 -4.99
CA GLU A 64 13.54 -4.00 -6.14
C GLU A 64 12.64 -3.99 -7.38
N ASN A 65 12.18 -2.81 -7.78
CA ASN A 65 11.43 -2.62 -9.01
C ASN A 65 12.42 -2.25 -10.14
N PRO A 66 13.05 -3.22 -10.83
CA PRO A 66 13.84 -2.94 -12.03
C PRO A 66 12.97 -2.40 -13.17
N ASN A 67 11.64 -2.49 -13.04
CA ASN A 67 10.63 -2.12 -14.03
C ASN A 67 9.94 -0.80 -13.70
N LYS A 68 10.71 0.26 -13.37
CA LYS A 68 10.17 1.64 -13.45
C LYS A 68 9.69 2.01 -14.87
N LEU A 69 9.99 1.17 -15.86
CA LEU A 69 9.62 1.35 -17.26
C LEU A 69 8.92 0.08 -17.78
N LEU A 70 7.62 0.18 -18.05
CA LEU A 70 6.83 -0.91 -18.65
C LEU A 70 7.05 -0.90 -20.17
N HIS A 71 7.79 -1.88 -20.69
CA HIS A 71 8.01 -1.99 -22.13
C HIS A 71 6.78 -2.62 -22.82
N LEU A 72 5.95 -1.79 -23.46
CA LEU A 72 4.69 -2.21 -24.08
C LEU A 72 4.88 -3.30 -25.14
N ASN A 73 5.99 -3.30 -25.86
CA ASN A 73 6.28 -4.32 -26.88
C ASN A 73 6.55 -5.71 -26.31
N HIS A 74 6.79 -5.82 -24.99
CA HIS A 74 6.99 -7.09 -24.28
C HIS A 74 5.88 -7.37 -23.26
N SER A 75 4.78 -6.60 -23.32
CA SER A 75 3.67 -6.73 -22.39
C SER A 75 2.42 -7.19 -23.14
N THR A 76 1.71 -8.16 -22.58
CA THR A 76 0.43 -8.63 -23.14
C THR A 76 -0.70 -8.23 -22.22
N PHE A 77 -1.70 -7.51 -22.74
CA PHE A 77 -2.91 -7.20 -21.98
C PHE A 77 -3.84 -8.41 -21.94
N ILE A 78 -3.85 -9.10 -20.80
CA ILE A 78 -4.66 -10.31 -20.58
C ILE A 78 -6.04 -10.04 -19.96
N GLY A 79 -6.33 -8.79 -19.61
CA GLY A 79 -7.53 -8.41 -18.85
C GLY A 79 -8.85 -8.81 -19.54
N ILE A 80 -8.95 -8.63 -20.87
CA ILE A 80 -10.15 -9.00 -21.63
C ILE A 80 -10.45 -10.49 -21.51
N LYS A 81 -9.43 -11.34 -21.68
CA LYS A 81 -9.59 -12.80 -21.65
C LYS A 81 -10.12 -13.27 -20.30
N TYR A 82 -9.49 -12.84 -19.22
CA TYR A 82 -9.86 -13.31 -17.88
C TYR A 82 -11.18 -12.70 -17.40
N HIS A 83 -11.46 -11.44 -17.75
CA HIS A 83 -12.73 -10.81 -17.40
C HIS A 83 -13.91 -11.45 -18.13
N PHE A 84 -13.77 -11.70 -19.43
CA PHE A 84 -14.78 -12.41 -20.20
C PHE A 84 -15.00 -13.82 -19.65
N PHE A 85 -13.91 -14.56 -19.39
CA PHE A 85 -14.00 -15.90 -18.79
C PHE A 85 -14.74 -15.87 -17.46
N SER A 86 -14.40 -14.96 -16.54
CA SER A 86 -15.06 -14.87 -15.24
C SER A 86 -16.54 -14.56 -15.37
N GLN A 87 -16.93 -13.68 -16.30
CA GLN A 87 -18.34 -13.38 -16.55
C GLN A 87 -19.10 -14.61 -17.06
N GLN A 88 -18.52 -15.37 -17.99
CA GLN A 88 -19.15 -16.58 -18.51
C GLN A 88 -19.30 -17.66 -17.43
N ILE A 89 -18.30 -17.85 -16.58
CA ILE A 89 -18.40 -18.81 -15.47
C ILE A 89 -19.52 -18.40 -14.50
N LEU A 90 -19.62 -17.12 -14.15
CA LEU A 90 -20.70 -16.63 -13.29
C LEU A 90 -22.08 -16.82 -13.93
N ALA A 91 -22.23 -16.52 -15.21
CA ALA A 91 -23.49 -16.68 -15.93
C ALA A 91 -23.96 -18.14 -16.08
N LEU A 92 -23.05 -19.11 -15.94
CA LEU A 92 -23.34 -20.55 -15.98
C LEU A 92 -23.63 -21.14 -14.59
N GLN A 93 -23.44 -20.37 -13.53
CA GLN A 93 -23.67 -20.80 -12.15
C GLN A 93 -25.06 -20.42 -11.61
N ASP A 94 -25.84 -19.67 -12.39
CA ASP A 94 -27.29 -19.45 -12.21
C ASP A 94 -28.11 -20.52 -12.96
#